data_AF-A0A8J7R268-F1
#
_entry.id   AF-A0A8J7R268-F1
#
_cell.length_a   1.000
_cell.length_b   1.000
_cell.length_c   1.000
_cell.angle_alpha   90.00
_cell.angle_beta   90.00
_cell.angle_gamma   90.00
#
_symmetry.space_group_name_H-M   'P 1'
#
loop_
_entity.id
_entity.type
_entity.pdbx_description
1 polymer ?
#
loop_
_entity_poly.entity_id
_entity_poly.type
_entity_poly.pdbx_seq_one_letter_code
_entity_poly.pdbx_strand_id
1 'polypeptide(L)'
;MGMSLELSDGIADLSAMLFAHESGERALTKRKARYVRECLRAMWHRARELENLASRKEWNRLSREEREEREEREQRRREQLRLADALSVPGTNVVLFPIVPRPIPAEQADTGGSAA
;
A
#
# COMPACT_ATOMS: atom_id res chain seq x y z
N MET A 1 -11.84 -8.83 -12.57
CA MET A 1 -12.83 -7.77 -12.30
C MET A 1 -14.27 -8.28 -12.10
N GLY A 2 -14.59 -9.57 -12.31
CA GLY A 2 -16.00 -10.05 -12.30
C GLY A 2 -16.68 -10.25 -10.93
N MET A 3 -15.95 -10.55 -9.85
CA MET A 3 -16.58 -10.95 -8.58
C MET A 3 -17.26 -9.81 -7.79
N SER A 4 -16.77 -8.58 -7.92
CA SER A 4 -17.40 -7.41 -7.25
C SER A 4 -18.71 -7.00 -7.90
N LEU A 5 -18.82 -7.19 -9.23
CA LEU A 5 -20.03 -6.90 -10.00
C LEU A 5 -21.13 -7.90 -9.64
N GLU A 6 -20.81 -9.19 -9.61
CA GLU A 6 -21.78 -10.24 -9.25
C GLU A 6 -22.34 -10.13 -7.82
N LEU A 7 -21.57 -9.58 -6.87
CA LEU A 7 -22.07 -9.30 -5.52
C LEU A 7 -23.00 -8.07 -5.54
N SER A 8 -22.61 -7.00 -6.22
CA SER A 8 -23.40 -5.78 -6.38
C SER A 8 -24.74 -6.06 -7.06
N ASP A 9 -24.72 -6.82 -8.15
CA ASP A 9 -25.93 -7.21 -8.90
C ASP A 9 -26.85 -8.07 -8.03
N GLY A 10 -26.28 -9.01 -7.25
CA GLY A 10 -27.03 -9.81 -6.29
C GLY A 10 -27.69 -8.99 -5.17
N ILE A 11 -27.02 -7.93 -4.68
CA ILE A 11 -27.60 -6.98 -3.71
C ILE A 11 -28.76 -6.21 -4.34
N ALA A 12 -28.57 -5.72 -5.57
CA ALA A 12 -29.57 -4.95 -6.29
C ALA A 12 -30.84 -5.77 -6.56
N ASP A 13 -30.69 -7.03 -7.00
CA ASP A 13 -31.79 -7.96 -7.22
C ASP A 13 -32.56 -8.27 -5.92
N LEU A 14 -31.83 -8.46 -4.82
CA LEU A 14 -32.45 -8.72 -3.51
C LEU A 14 -33.22 -7.50 -3.01
N SER A 15 -32.65 -6.30 -3.19
CA SER A 15 -33.29 -5.02 -2.84
C SER A 15 -34.57 -4.81 -3.64
N ALA A 16 -34.56 -5.06 -4.95
CA ALA A 16 -35.74 -4.96 -5.80
C ALA A 16 -36.87 -5.91 -5.37
N MET A 17 -36.54 -7.15 -4.99
CA MET A 17 -37.53 -8.12 -4.50
C MET A 17 -38.15 -7.74 -3.16
N LEU A 18 -37.36 -7.15 -2.26
CA LEU A 18 -37.83 -6.67 -0.96
C LEU A 18 -38.68 -5.41 -1.10
N PHE A 19 -38.25 -4.46 -1.96
CA PHE A 19 -38.98 -3.21 -2.23
C PHE A 19 -40.36 -3.48 -2.84
N ALA A 20 -40.44 -4.42 -3.79
CA ALA A 20 -41.73 -4.87 -4.35
C ALA A 20 -42.65 -5.52 -3.29
N HIS A 21 -42.08 -6.01 -2.18
CA HIS A 21 -42.83 -6.59 -1.07
C HIS A 21 -43.25 -5.56 -0.01
N GLU A 22 -42.49 -4.49 0.20
CA GLU A 22 -42.85 -3.37 1.09
C GLU A 22 -44.06 -2.58 0.58
N SER A 23 -44.23 -2.48 -0.75
CA SER A 23 -45.36 -1.80 -1.38
C SER A 23 -46.71 -2.52 -1.25
N GLY A 24 -46.79 -3.68 -0.59
CA GLY A 24 -48.04 -4.40 -0.38
C GLY A 24 -48.06 -5.17 0.95
N GLU A 25 -49.15 -5.02 1.70
CA GLU A 25 -49.44 -5.60 3.02
C GLU A 25 -49.59 -7.15 3.02
N ARG A 26 -48.79 -7.87 2.23
CA ARG A 26 -48.84 -9.32 2.11
C ARG A 26 -47.59 -9.94 2.74
N ALA A 27 -47.81 -11.00 3.53
CA ALA A 27 -46.73 -11.81 4.06
C ALA A 27 -45.97 -12.53 2.93
N LEU A 28 -44.65 -12.65 3.09
CA LEU A 28 -43.78 -13.39 2.16
C LEU A 28 -44.19 -14.87 2.12
N THR A 29 -44.52 -15.38 0.94
CA THR A 29 -44.83 -16.82 0.79
C THR A 29 -43.60 -17.67 1.12
N LYS A 30 -43.80 -18.89 1.66
CA LYS A 30 -42.69 -19.82 2.00
C LYS A 30 -41.69 -20.03 0.86
N ARG A 31 -42.17 -20.06 -0.40
CA ARG A 31 -41.33 -20.20 -1.60
C ARG A 31 -40.43 -18.98 -1.81
N LYS A 32 -41.00 -17.77 -1.75
CA LYS A 32 -40.22 -16.52 -1.86
C LYS A 32 -39.23 -16.38 -0.71
N ALA A 33 -39.61 -16.76 0.50
CA ALA A 33 -38.74 -16.69 1.67
C ALA A 33 -37.54 -17.64 1.54
N ARG A 34 -37.75 -18.84 0.99
CA ARG A 34 -36.66 -19.77 0.68
C ARG A 34 -35.70 -19.19 -0.35
N TYR A 35 -36.22 -18.58 -1.41
CA TYR A 35 -35.42 -17.96 -2.46
C TYR A 35 -34.56 -16.80 -1.92
N VAL A 36 -35.17 -15.87 -1.17
CA VAL A 36 -34.44 -14.76 -0.53
C VAL A 36 -33.33 -15.29 0.39
N ARG A 37 -33.58 -16.37 1.14
CA ARG A 37 -32.58 -17.00 2.00
C ARG A 37 -31.42 -17.60 1.22
N GLU A 38 -31.69 -18.20 0.06
CA GLU A 38 -30.65 -18.74 -0.83
C GLU A 38 -29.79 -17.62 -1.44
N CYS A 39 -30.42 -16.53 -1.89
CA CYS A 39 -29.71 -15.34 -2.37
C CYS A 39 -28.83 -14.71 -1.28
N LEU A 40 -29.36 -14.52 -0.06
CA LEU A 40 -28.58 -14.02 1.08
C LEU A 40 -27.38 -14.92 1.39
N ARG A 41 -27.55 -16.24 1.31
CA ARG A 41 -26.47 -17.20 1.54
C ARG A 41 -25.39 -17.09 0.46
N ALA A 42 -25.79 -17.00 -0.81
CA ALA A 42 -24.86 -16.84 -1.93
C ALA A 42 -24.06 -15.53 -1.81
N MET A 43 -24.72 -14.44 -1.45
CA MET A 43 -24.08 -13.15 -1.22
C MET A 43 -23.10 -13.20 -0.04
N TRP A 44 -23.48 -13.83 1.07
CA TRP A 44 -22.59 -14.01 2.21
C TRP A 44 -21.31 -14.75 1.84
N HIS A 45 -21.43 -15.86 1.08
CA HIS A 45 -20.26 -16.62 0.61
C HIS A 45 -19.35 -15.77 -0.28
N ARG A 46 -19.90 -15.05 -1.26
CA ARG A 46 -19.13 -14.18 -2.15
C ARG A 46 -18.45 -13.02 -1.41
N ALA A 47 -19.13 -12.40 -0.45
CA ALA A 47 -18.55 -11.36 0.39
C ALA A 47 -17.35 -11.90 1.18
N ARG A 48 -17.49 -13.10 1.75
CA ARG A 48 -16.42 -13.79 2.49
C ARG A 48 -15.20 -14.10 1.61
N GLU A 49 -15.44 -14.51 0.36
CA GLU A 49 -14.36 -14.75 -0.61
C GLU A 49 -13.63 -13.46 -0.96
N LEU A 50 -14.34 -12.35 -1.17
CA LEU A 50 -13.74 -11.05 -1.41
C LEU A 50 -12.92 -10.54 -0.22
N GLU A 51 -13.43 -10.68 1.00
CA GLU A 51 -12.68 -10.37 2.23
C GLU A 51 -11.37 -11.19 2.29
N ASN A 52 -11.45 -12.50 2.04
CA ASN A 52 -10.27 -13.36 2.06
C ASN A 52 -9.24 -12.96 0.99
N LEU A 53 -9.70 -12.60 -0.21
CA LEU A 53 -8.83 -12.13 -1.29
C LEU A 53 -8.18 -10.79 -0.94
N ALA A 54 -8.93 -9.85 -0.38
CA ALA A 54 -8.42 -8.56 0.06
C ALA A 54 -7.37 -8.74 1.18
N SER A 55 -7.69 -9.53 2.20
CA SER A 55 -6.76 -9.86 3.29
C SER A 55 -5.48 -10.54 2.79
N ARG A 56 -5.59 -11.47 1.84
CA ARG A 56 -4.42 -12.10 1.21
C ARG A 56 -3.55 -11.09 0.45
N LYS A 57 -4.18 -10.21 -0.32
CA LYS A 57 -3.46 -9.18 -1.07
C LYS A 57 -2.73 -8.23 -0.13
N GLU A 58 -3.40 -7.81 0.94
CA GLU A 58 -2.84 -6.91 1.94
C GLU A 58 -1.71 -7.57 2.74
N TRP A 59 -1.90 -8.81 3.18
CA TRP A 59 -0.85 -9.59 3.82
C TRP A 59 0.39 -9.73 2.95
N ASN A 60 0.20 -10.03 1.66
CA ASN A 60 1.30 -10.14 0.72
C ASN A 60 2.02 -8.81 0.48
N ARG A 61 1.29 -7.69 0.49
CA ARG A 61 1.88 -6.34 0.40
C ARG A 61 2.74 -6.04 1.62
N LEU A 62 2.17 -6.18 2.82
CA LEU A 62 2.89 -5.95 4.08
C LEU A 62 4.10 -6.87 4.21
N SER A 63 3.98 -8.15 3.82
CA SER A 63 5.10 -9.09 3.84
C SER A 63 6.23 -8.71 2.88
N ARG A 64 5.94 -7.99 1.79
CA ARG A 64 6.98 -7.48 0.87
C ARG A 64 7.67 -6.27 1.47
N GLU A 65 6.89 -5.32 1.98
CA GLU A 65 7.39 -4.11 2.64
C GLU A 65 8.30 -4.46 3.83
N GLU A 66 7.92 -5.46 4.64
CA GLU A 66 8.74 -5.94 5.76
C GLU A 66 10.08 -6.54 5.28
N ARG A 67 10.10 -7.25 4.14
CA ARG A 67 11.33 -7.80 3.57
C ARG A 67 12.24 -6.70 3.05
N GLU A 68 11.69 -5.75 2.31
CA GLU A 68 12.44 -4.60 1.79
C GLU A 68 13.06 -3.80 2.94
N GLU A 69 12.28 -3.50 3.98
CA GLU A 69 12.80 -2.80 5.16
C GLU A 69 13.92 -3.58 5.85
N ARG A 70 13.78 -4.91 5.96
CA ARG A 70 14.82 -5.76 6.55
C ARG A 70 16.10 -5.75 5.72
N GLU A 71 16.00 -5.85 4.40
CA GLU A 71 17.13 -5.79 3.48
C GLU A 71 17.85 -4.43 3.58
N GLU A 72 17.11 -3.32 3.60
CA GLU A 72 17.69 -1.99 3.80
C GLU A 72 18.40 -1.84 5.15
N ARG A 73 17.83 -2.38 6.23
CA ARG A 73 18.46 -2.36 7.56
C ARG A 73 19.75 -3.18 7.56
N GLU A 74 19.75 -4.36 6.94
CA GLU A 74 20.96 -5.19 6.80
C GLU A 74 22.04 -4.50 5.96
N GLN A 75 21.65 -3.86 4.86
CA GLN A 75 22.57 -3.11 4.02
C GLN A 75 23.20 -1.94 4.79
N ARG A 76 22.40 -1.12 5.48
CA ARG A 76 22.89 -0.03 6.34
C ARG A 76 23.88 -0.54 7.40
N ARG A 77 23.60 -1.68 8.03
CA ARG A 77 24.52 -2.30 8.99
C ARG A 77 25.84 -2.70 8.34
N ARG A 78 25.82 -3.28 7.14
CA ARG A 78 27.04 -3.65 6.40
C ARG A 78 27.86 -2.41 6.02
N GLU A 79 27.20 -1.34 5.60
CA GLU A 79 27.86 -0.06 5.29
C GLU A 79 28.51 0.55 6.53
N GLN A 80 27.81 0.54 7.68
CA GLN A 80 28.38 1.00 8.95
C GLN A 80 29.59 0.17 9.37
N LEU A 81 29.55 -1.15 9.22
CA LEU A 81 30.70 -2.02 9.52
C LEU A 81 31.88 -1.69 8.60
N ARG A 82 31.64 -1.51 7.30
CA ARG A 82 32.70 -1.10 6.35
C ARG A 82 33.31 0.25 6.74
N LEU A 83 32.49 1.21 7.14
CA LEU A 83 32.96 2.53 7.58
C LEU A 83 33.78 2.43 8.88
N ALA A 84 33.32 1.62 9.84
CA ALA A 84 34.03 1.38 11.10
C ALA A 84 35.40 0.72 10.84
N ASP A 85 35.45 -0.29 9.96
CA ASP A 85 36.70 -0.92 9.55
C ASP A 85 37.66 0.10 8.90
N ALA A 86 37.16 0.95 8.01
CA ALA A 86 37.96 2.00 7.38
C ALA A 86 38.49 3.04 8.39
N LEU A 87 37.69 3.40 9.40
CA LEU A 87 38.11 4.32 10.48
C LEU A 87 39.16 3.71 11.41
N SER A 88 39.24 2.37 11.49
CA SER A 88 40.22 1.67 12.34
C SER A 88 41.65 1.71 11.79
N VAL A 89 41.82 2.06 10.51
CA VAL A 89 43.14 2.18 9.86
C VAL A 89 43.69 3.60 10.07
N PRO A 90 44.82 3.77 10.78
CA PRO A 90 45.42 5.09 11.00
C PRO A 90 45.90 5.70 9.68
N GLY A 91 45.52 6.96 9.42
CA GLY A 91 45.87 7.70 8.19
C GLY A 91 44.77 7.74 7.11
N THR A 92 43.58 7.20 7.38
CA THR A 92 42.48 7.16 6.40
C THR A 92 41.72 8.49 6.34
N ASN A 93 41.67 9.12 5.16
CA ASN A 93 40.86 10.32 4.88
C ASN A 93 39.38 9.98 4.71
N VAL A 94 38.75 9.44 5.75
CA VAL A 94 37.29 9.26 5.77
C VAL A 94 36.65 10.63 5.99
N VAL A 95 35.94 11.13 4.99
CA VAL A 95 35.17 12.39 5.10
C VAL A 95 33.93 12.13 5.95
N LEU A 96 34.05 12.35 7.27
CA LEU A 96 33.00 12.12 8.26
C LEU A 96 31.81 13.09 8.16
N PHE A 97 32.01 14.23 7.50
CA PHE A 97 30.99 15.27 7.33
C PHE A 97 31.00 15.77 5.89
N PRO A 98 29.83 16.01 5.27
CA PRO A 98 29.77 16.65 3.96
C PRO A 98 30.49 18.00 4.01
N ILE A 99 31.40 18.25 3.06
CA ILE A 99 32.10 19.52 2.95
C ILE A 99 31.05 20.58 2.58
N VAL A 100 30.65 21.40 3.54
CA VAL A 100 29.84 22.59 3.26
C VAL A 100 30.77 23.61 2.59
N PRO A 101 30.55 23.99 1.31
CA PRO A 101 31.38 24.98 0.65
C PRO A 101 31.28 26.30 1.43
N ARG A 102 32.44 26.90 1.75
CA ARG A 102 32.45 28.23 2.39
C ARG A 102 31.76 29.22 1.45
N PRO A 103 30.83 30.06 1.94
CA PRO A 103 30.28 31.14 1.13
C PRO A 103 31.45 32.01 0.65
N ILE A 104 31.58 32.15 -0.67
CA ILE A 104 32.55 33.04 -1.29
C ILE A 104 32.13 34.47 -0.92
N PRO A 105 32.98 35.26 -0.25
CA PRO A 105 32.67 36.67 0.02
C PRO A 105 32.38 37.41 -1.29
N ALA A 106 31.35 38.25 -1.28
CA ALA A 106 30.82 38.94 -2.47
C ALA A 106 31.80 39.89 -3.19
N GLU A 107 33.07 39.98 -2.78
CA GLU A 107 34.08 40.88 -3.38
C GLU A 107 35.00 40.22 -4.41
N GLN A 108 34.82 38.93 -4.75
CA GLN A 108 35.65 38.27 -5.79
C GLN A 108 34.86 37.79 -7.02
N ALA A 109 33.61 38.25 -7.20
CA ALA A 109 32.81 37.91 -8.37
C ALA A 109 32.99 38.87 -9.56
N ASP A 110 33.79 39.93 -9.43
CA ASP A 110 33.85 41.00 -10.43
C ASP A 110 35.28 41.42 -10.83
N THR A 111 36.09 40.44 -11.25
CA THR A 111 37.20 40.70 -12.19
C THR A 111 37.22 39.62 -13.27
N GLY A 112 36.14 39.57 -14.04
CA GLY A 112 36.23 39.09 -15.41
C GLY A 112 36.77 40.20 -16.30
N GLY A 113 37.92 40.01 -16.95
CA GLY A 113 38.25 40.81 -18.13
C GLY A 113 39.73 40.97 -18.48
N SER A 114 40.15 40.21 -19.50
CA SER A 114 41.03 40.66 -20.59
C SER A 114 42.53 40.88 -20.31
N ALA A 115 43.38 40.03 -20.88
CA ALA A 115 44.26 40.40 -22.00
C ALA A 115 45.17 39.23 -22.43
N ALA A 116 45.22 39.05 -23.75
CA ALA A 116 46.30 38.50 -24.60
C ALA A 116 46.88 37.11 -24.33
#